data_AF-A0A969G1P4-F1
#
_entry.id   AF-A0A969G1P4-F1
#
_cell.length_a   1.000
_cell.length_b   1.000
_cell.length_c   1.000
_cell.angle_alpha   90.00
_cell.angle_beta   90.00
_cell.angle_gamma   90.00
#
_symmetry.space_group_name_H-M   'P 1'
#
loop_
_entity.id
_entity.type
_entity.pdbx_description
1 polymer ?
#
loop_
_entity_poly.entity_id
_entity_poly.type
_entity_poly.pdbx_seq_one_letter_code
_entity_poly.pdbx_strand_id
1 'polypeptide(L)'
;MQRTRLNTLFDENFLRFSQFFQNPWRKFALFIISLLFGNFIGTVVPTTAGQKAAWDPIVGAALLIFIELISRLYYNRPQLLQSSSDKMPNQGSELIFALLNVFKIGLTYGLIVEALELGS
;
A
#
# COMPACT_ATOMS: atom_id res chain seq x y z
N MET A 1 8.42 30.66 -1.60
CA MET A 1 7.51 30.07 -0.59
C MET A 1 8.15 30.24 0.78
N GLN A 2 7.49 30.92 1.73
CA GLN A 2 8.03 31.17 3.07
C GLN A 2 8.11 29.87 3.86
N ARG A 3 9.30 29.57 4.42
CA ARG A 3 9.46 28.49 5.41
C ARG A 3 8.80 28.93 6.71
N THR A 4 7.56 28.52 6.94
CA THR A 4 6.94 28.66 8.25
C THR A 4 7.58 27.66 9.21
N ARG A 5 7.68 28.01 10.49
CA ARG A 5 8.19 27.11 11.56
C ARG A 5 7.45 25.76 11.62
N LEU A 6 6.18 25.75 11.19
CA LEU A 6 5.40 24.53 11.04
C LEU A 6 5.97 23.62 9.94
N ASN A 7 6.37 24.18 8.80
CA ASN A 7 6.92 23.39 7.70
C ASN A 7 8.27 22.78 8.09
N THR A 8 9.12 23.50 8.82
CA THR A 8 10.40 22.97 9.30
C THR A 8 10.21 21.85 10.32
N LEU A 9 9.24 21.97 11.23
CA LEU A 9 8.92 20.89 12.18
C LEU A 9 8.34 19.66 11.47
N PHE A 10 7.51 19.86 10.45
CA PHE A 10 6.94 18.76 9.67
C PHE A 10 8.03 18.03 8.86
N ASP A 11 8.91 18.79 8.21
CA ASP A 11 10.04 18.26 7.43
C ASP A 11 11.02 17.49 8.33
N GLU A 12 11.37 18.02 9.52
CA GLU A 12 12.26 17.34 10.46
C GLU A 12 11.65 16.05 11.02
N ASN A 13 10.36 16.04 11.36
CA ASN A 13 9.68 14.82 11.81
C ASN A 13 9.60 13.77 10.71
N PHE A 14 9.33 14.17 9.47
CA PHE A 14 9.27 13.25 8.33
C PHE A 14 10.65 12.66 8.01
N LEU A 15 11.71 13.47 8.11
CA LEU A 15 13.09 13.03 7.93
C LEU A 15 13.52 12.04 9.03
N ARG A 16 13.21 12.33 10.30
CA ARG A 16 13.50 11.43 11.43
C ARG A 16 12.72 10.12 11.35
N PHE A 17 11.44 10.19 10.96
CA PHE A 17 10.61 9.01 10.72
C PHE A 17 11.20 8.15 9.59
N SER A 18 11.58 8.77 8.47
CA SER A 18 12.23 8.06 7.36
C SER A 18 13.56 7.44 7.78
N GLN A 19 14.38 8.14 8.56
CA GLN A 19 15.66 7.61 9.08
C GLN A 19 15.46 6.45 10.06
N PHE A 20 14.41 6.48 10.88
CA PHE A 20 14.06 5.38 11.78
C PHE A 20 13.75 4.07 11.05
N PHE A 21 13.20 4.16 9.83
CA PHE A 21 12.90 3.01 8.97
C PHE A 21 14.00 2.64 7.98
N GLN A 22 15.18 3.28 8.04
CA GLN A 22 16.34 2.87 7.24
C GLN A 22 16.97 1.56 7.72
N ASN A 23 16.71 1.13 8.96
CA ASN A 23 17.20 -0.16 9.44
C ASN A 23 16.54 -1.30 8.62
N PRO A 24 17.32 -2.14 7.92
CA PRO A 24 16.79 -3.16 7.01
C PRO A 24 15.81 -4.12 7.68
N TRP A 25 16.01 -4.43 8.98
CA TRP A 25 15.09 -5.26 9.74
C TRP A 25 13.72 -4.57 9.94
N ARG A 26 13.71 -3.28 10.27
CA ARG A 26 12.46 -2.52 10.47
C ARG A 26 11.70 -2.34 9.16
N LYS A 27 12.41 -2.12 8.05
CA LYS A 27 11.81 -2.05 6.71
C LYS A 27 11.15 -3.38 6.33
N PHE A 28 11.82 -4.50 6.59
CA PHE A 28 11.26 -5.84 6.34
C PHE A 28 10.02 -6.11 7.20
N ALA A 29 10.07 -5.77 8.49
CA ALA A 29 8.92 -5.88 9.38
C ALA A 29 7.74 -5.05 8.89
N LEU A 30 7.97 -3.81 8.42
CA LEU A 30 6.91 -2.98 7.83
C LEU A 30 6.29 -3.63 6.58
N PHE A 31 7.10 -4.24 5.71
CA PHE A 31 6.57 -4.95 4.54
C PHE A 31 5.70 -6.14 4.95
N ILE A 32 6.13 -6.94 5.94
CA ILE A 32 5.31 -8.03 6.47
C ILE A 32 4.00 -7.50 7.05
N ILE A 33 4.06 -6.46 7.88
CA ILE A 33 2.86 -5.85 8.47
C ILE A 33 1.91 -5.36 7.38
N SER A 34 2.44 -4.67 6.36
CA SER A 34 1.66 -4.17 5.23
C SER A 34 1.01 -5.30 4.43
N LEU A 35 1.75 -6.40 4.21
CA LEU A 35 1.25 -7.59 3.52
C LEU A 35 0.13 -8.27 4.30
N LEU A 36 0.35 -8.52 5.59
CA LEU A 36 -0.63 -9.15 6.48
C LEU A 36 -1.88 -8.27 6.65
N PHE A 37 -1.69 -6.97 6.74
CA PHE A 37 -2.78 -6.01 6.80
C PHE A 37 -3.60 -6.01 5.50
N GLY A 38 -2.93 -6.07 4.34
CA GLY A 38 -3.59 -6.26 3.05
C GLY A 38 -4.45 -7.52 3.04
N ASN A 39 -3.87 -8.66 3.44
CA ASN A 39 -4.58 -9.93 3.49
C ASN A 39 -5.82 -9.87 4.42
N PHE A 40 -5.67 -9.28 5.60
CA PHE A 40 -6.77 -9.08 6.55
C PHE A 40 -7.93 -8.26 5.96
N ILE A 41 -7.64 -7.17 5.24
CA ILE A 41 -8.68 -6.40 4.55
C ILE A 41 -9.32 -7.23 3.43
N GLY A 42 -8.51 -8.02 2.72
CA GLY A 42 -8.97 -8.92 1.66
C GLY A 42 -9.94 -9.99 2.12
N THR A 43 -9.87 -10.44 3.38
CA THR A 43 -10.83 -11.40 3.96
C THR A 43 -12.04 -10.70 4.59
N VAL A 44 -11.83 -9.66 5.39
CA VAL A 44 -12.92 -8.99 6.12
C VAL A 44 -13.92 -8.31 5.18
N VAL A 45 -13.46 -7.71 4.07
CA VAL A 45 -14.33 -6.94 3.16
C VAL A 45 -15.36 -7.83 2.47
N PRO A 46 -15.00 -8.94 1.80
CA PRO A 46 -15.99 -9.83 1.22
C PRO A 46 -16.89 -10.50 2.27
N THR A 47 -16.36 -10.94 3.42
CA THR A 47 -17.20 -11.55 4.47
C THR A 47 -18.27 -10.57 4.96
N THR A 48 -17.95 -9.27 5.05
CA THR A 48 -18.91 -8.24 5.47
C THR A 48 -19.89 -7.86 4.35
N ALA A 49 -19.42 -7.76 3.11
CA ALA A 49 -20.24 -7.43 1.94
C ALA A 49 -21.25 -8.55 1.60
N GLY A 50 -20.78 -9.80 1.68
CA GLY A 50 -21.54 -11.02 1.37
C GLY A 50 -22.71 -11.29 2.34
N GLN A 51 -22.73 -10.68 3.54
CA GLN A 51 -23.82 -10.89 4.50
C GLN A 51 -25.20 -10.49 3.95
N LYS A 52 -25.27 -9.54 3.02
CA LYS A 52 -26.53 -9.08 2.43
C LYS A 52 -26.67 -9.41 0.95
N ALA A 53 -25.66 -10.03 0.32
CA ALA A 53 -25.54 -10.42 -1.11
C ALA A 53 -25.83 -9.33 -2.17
N ALA A 54 -26.43 -8.20 -1.80
CA ALA A 54 -26.83 -7.12 -2.71
C ALA A 54 -25.68 -6.16 -3.04
N TRP A 55 -24.64 -6.13 -2.20
CA TRP A 55 -23.54 -5.16 -2.32
C TRP A 55 -22.28 -5.73 -2.98
N ASP A 56 -22.22 -7.03 -3.24
CA ASP A 56 -21.03 -7.70 -3.80
C ASP A 56 -20.54 -7.07 -5.10
N PRO A 57 -21.40 -6.72 -6.10
CA PRO A 57 -20.93 -6.09 -7.33
C PRO A 57 -20.35 -4.69 -7.11
N ILE A 58 -20.94 -3.93 -6.18
CA ILE A 58 -20.53 -2.54 -5.88
C ILE A 58 -19.19 -2.54 -5.13
N VAL A 59 -19.06 -3.43 -4.14
CA VAL A 59 -17.82 -3.59 -3.36
C VAL A 59 -16.70 -4.12 -4.24
N GLY A 60 -16.97 -5.09 -5.11
CA GLY A 60 -16.01 -5.59 -6.10
C GLY A 60 -15.53 -4.49 -7.06
N ALA A 61 -16.45 -3.67 -7.58
CA ALA A 61 -16.09 -2.53 -8.42
C ALA A 61 -15.24 -1.49 -7.68
N ALA A 62 -15.57 -1.17 -6.42
CA ALA A 62 -14.80 -0.25 -5.60
C ALA A 62 -13.38 -0.76 -5.33
N LEU A 63 -13.23 -2.05 -5.02
CA LEU A 63 -11.92 -2.70 -4.83
C LEU A 63 -11.11 -2.70 -6.12
N LEU A 64 -11.73 -2.96 -7.27
CA LEU A 64 -11.07 -2.91 -8.57
C LEU A 64 -10.52 -1.50 -8.86
N ILE A 65 -11.35 -0.47 -8.68
CA ILE A 65 -10.94 0.93 -8.84
C ILE A 65 -9.78 1.27 -7.90
N PHE A 66 -9.84 0.80 -6.65
CA PHE A 66 -8.78 1.03 -5.68
C PHE A 66 -7.46 0.35 -6.09
N ILE A 67 -7.51 -0.92 -6.51
CA ILE A 67 -6.35 -1.66 -7.00
C ILE A 67 -5.75 -0.99 -8.24
N GLU A 68 -6.61 -0.55 -9.17
CA GLU A 68 -6.20 0.14 -10.39
C GLU A 68 -5.60 1.51 -10.10
N LEU A 69 -6.15 2.24 -9.12
CA LEU A 69 -5.58 3.51 -8.67
C LEU A 69 -4.17 3.31 -8.11
N ILE A 70 -3.94 2.29 -7.29
CA ILE A 70 -2.60 1.95 -6.78
C ILE A 70 -1.67 1.58 -7.93
N SER A 71 -2.11 0.73 -8.87
CA SER A 71 -1.33 0.37 -10.06
C SER A 71 -0.92 1.61 -10.84
N ARG A 72 -1.90 2.48 -11.13
CA ARG A 72 -1.68 3.70 -11.90
C ARG A 72 -0.74 4.64 -11.17
N LEU A 73 -0.87 4.81 -9.85
CA LEU A 73 0.04 5.65 -9.06
C LEU A 73 1.47 5.11 -9.04
N TYR A 74 1.64 3.79 -9.01
CA TYR A 74 2.95 3.13 -9.03
C TYR A 74 3.60 3.17 -10.42
N TYR A 75 2.84 2.91 -11.49
CA TYR A 75 3.34 2.77 -12.86
C TYR A 75 3.29 4.06 -13.72
N ASN A 76 2.50 5.09 -13.36
CA ASN A 76 2.57 6.40 -14.05
C ASN A 76 3.86 7.17 -13.76
N ARG A 77 4.76 6.63 -12.91
CA ARG A 77 6.09 7.19 -12.75
C ARG A 77 6.93 6.77 -13.96
N PRO A 78 7.62 7.69 -14.65
CA PRO A 78 8.45 7.33 -15.79
C PRO A 78 9.44 6.25 -15.38
N GLN A 79 9.42 5.11 -16.08
CA GLN A 79 10.18 3.88 -15.84
C GLN A 79 11.71 4.07 -15.74
N LEU A 80 12.23 5.30 -15.90
CA LEU A 80 13.64 5.66 -15.77
C LEU A 80 14.22 5.47 -14.35
N LEU A 81 13.41 5.23 -13.32
CA LEU A 81 13.88 4.98 -11.96
C LEU A 81 13.91 3.50 -11.55
N GLN A 82 13.38 2.58 -12.36
CA GLN A 82 13.32 1.15 -12.01
C GLN A 82 14.62 0.39 -12.29
N SER A 83 15.59 0.98 -13.00
CA SER A 83 16.83 0.30 -13.40
C SER A 83 18.10 0.80 -12.67
N SER A 84 17.96 1.62 -11.62
CA SER A 84 19.13 2.10 -10.88
C SER A 84 18.90 1.94 -9.39
N SER A 85 19.40 0.82 -8.87
CA SER A 85 19.60 0.49 -7.46
C SER A 85 20.47 1.51 -6.68
N ASP A 86 20.74 2.70 -7.21
CA ASP A 86 21.80 3.60 -6.71
C ASP A 86 21.52 5.10 -6.87
N LYS A 87 20.26 5.54 -6.98
CA LYS A 87 19.95 6.96 -6.88
C LYS A 87 18.90 7.18 -5.80
N MET A 88 19.26 7.97 -4.79
CA MET A 88 18.33 8.56 -3.83
C MET A 88 17.52 9.67 -4.52
N PRO A 89 16.20 9.48 -4.73
CA PRO A 89 15.27 10.59 -4.62
C PRO A 89 14.30 10.30 -3.47
N ASN A 90 14.18 11.22 -2.50
CA ASN A 90 13.12 11.22 -1.48
C ASN A 90 12.72 9.83 -0.91
N GLN A 91 13.63 9.19 -0.17
CA GLN A 91 13.47 7.84 0.41
C GLN A 91 12.12 7.62 1.13
N GLY A 92 11.58 8.64 1.80
CA GLY A 92 10.29 8.53 2.51
C GLY A 92 9.10 8.29 1.56
N SER A 93 9.11 8.89 0.37
CA SER A 93 8.02 8.70 -0.60
C SER A 93 8.07 7.31 -1.25
N GLU A 94 9.27 6.81 -1.57
CA GLU A 94 9.46 5.49 -2.17
C GLU A 94 9.03 4.35 -1.23
N LEU A 95 9.29 4.49 0.08
CA LEU A 95 8.85 3.53 1.09
C LEU A 95 7.32 3.42 1.14
N ILE A 96 6.60 4.55 1.10
CA ILE A 96 5.13 4.56 1.13
C ILE A 96 4.57 3.87 -0.11
N PHE A 97 5.11 4.14 -1.30
CA PHE A 97 4.68 3.48 -2.53
C PHE A 97 4.99 1.97 -2.52
N ALA A 98 6.15 1.57 -2.00
CA ALA A 98 6.49 0.17 -1.83
C ALA A 98 5.52 -0.54 -0.86
N LEU A 99 5.18 0.10 0.26
CA LEU A 99 4.19 -0.40 1.21
C LEU A 99 2.81 -0.55 0.58
N LEU A 100 2.34 0.46 -0.16
CA LEU A 100 1.06 0.38 -0.89
C LEU A 100 1.02 -0.77 -1.90
N ASN A 101 2.13 -1.03 -2.59
CA ASN A 101 2.22 -2.14 -3.52
C ASN A 101 2.20 -3.50 -2.80
N VAL A 102 2.94 -3.64 -1.69
CA VAL A 102 2.93 -4.85 -0.86
C VAL A 102 1.56 -5.08 -0.21
N PHE A 103 0.90 -4.01 0.24
CA PHE A 103 -0.48 -4.04 0.72
C PHE A 103 -1.44 -4.54 -0.36
N LYS A 104 -1.34 -4.01 -1.58
CA LYS A 104 -2.14 -4.46 -2.73
C LYS A 104 -1.96 -5.95 -2.97
N ILE A 105 -0.73 -6.47 -2.94
CA ILE A 105 -0.44 -7.91 -3.11
C ILE A 105 -1.16 -8.72 -2.03
N GLY A 106 -1.03 -8.32 -0.75
CA GLY A 106 -1.72 -8.95 0.36
C GLY A 106 -3.24 -8.96 0.19
N LEU A 107 -3.82 -7.82 -0.22
CA LEU A 107 -5.24 -7.66 -0.46
C LEU A 107 -5.74 -8.57 -1.59
N THR A 108 -5.03 -8.63 -2.72
CA THR A 108 -5.40 -9.53 -3.82
C THR A 108 -5.33 -11.00 -3.42
N TYR A 109 -4.35 -11.37 -2.59
CA TYR A 109 -4.22 -12.73 -2.10
C TYR A 109 -5.41 -13.11 -1.20
N GLY A 110 -5.77 -12.27 -0.23
CA GLY A 110 -6.92 -12.50 0.64
C GLY A 110 -8.23 -12.65 -0.12
N LEU A 111 -8.46 -11.78 -1.13
CA LEU A 111 -9.65 -11.87 -1.98
C LEU A 111 -9.73 -13.18 -2.76
N ILE A 112 -8.60 -13.68 -3.27
CA ILE A 112 -8.56 -14.96 -4.01
C ILE A 112 -8.86 -16.13 -3.07
N VAL A 113 -8.28 -16.12 -1.86
CA VAL A 113 -8.52 -17.18 -0.86
C VAL A 113 -10.00 -17.23 -0.49
N GLU A 114 -10.60 -16.09 -0.16
CA GLU A 114 -12.03 -16.02 0.19
C GLU A 114 -12.92 -16.45 -1.00
N ALA A 115 -12.57 -16.07 -2.23
CA ALA A 115 -13.31 -16.50 -3.42
C ALA A 115 -13.23 -18.02 -3.65
N LEU A 116 -12.10 -18.65 -3.30
CA LEU A 116 -11.96 -20.11 -3.34
C LEU A 116 -12.80 -20.78 -2.27
N GLU A 117 -12.82 -20.23 -1.04
CA GLU A 117 -13.64 -20.75 0.06
C GLU A 117 -15.15 -20.67 -0.25
N LEU A 118 -15.62 -19.61 -0.89
CA LEU A 118 -17.01 -19.46 -1.32
C LEU A 118 -17.36 -20.32 -2.55
N GLY A 119 -16.36 -20.75 -3.31
CA GLY A 119 -16.53 -21.49 -4.57
C GLY A 119 -16.51 -23.02 -4.44
N SER A 120 -16.10 -23.57 -3.28
CA SER A 120 -16.04 -25.01 -2.99
C SER A 120 -17.25 -25.51 -2.22
#